data_AF-A0A369QCP5-F1
#
_entry.id   AF-A0A369QCP5-F1
#
_cell.length_a   1.000
_cell.length_b   1.000
_cell.length_c   1.000
_cell.angle_alpha   90.00
_cell.angle_beta   90.00
_cell.angle_gamma   90.00
#
_symmetry.space_group_name_H-M   'P 1'
#
loop_
_entity.id
_entity.type
_entity.pdbx_description
1 polymer ?
#
loop_
_entity_poly.entity_id
_entity_poly.type
_entity_poly.pdbx_seq_one_letter_code
_entity_poly.pdbx_strand_id
1 'polypeptide(L)'
;MALNIKEDAFVEQFAFEGAENSKPAGIATSQNITGIEVRLSRAFIINNKTPKIGPFPGFSKMYLMLIVVSDTGDALQNLELKGFAKVGDNEDLPVDKTIYFWKQQQVTDKSPSQIHVLASILKSKQNLRDVAKVMSDVKNDPEFASVVSTLKEVVKNASAVTQISDLLFSVAGVFGKFLGKVDDKPILTWVQSFTDINGDFDKLGKTTIGRKNDFAALDLSIIIRDTHREIEFAALQNAVIEELEIAKNGEIS
;
A
#
# COMPACT_ATOMS: atom_id res chain seq x y z
N MET A 1 2.63 15.61 -22.51
CA MET A 1 1.66 15.91 -21.45
C MET A 1 2.11 15.12 -20.22
N ALA A 2 2.39 15.81 -19.12
CA ALA A 2 2.84 15.19 -17.87
C ALA A 2 1.66 14.54 -17.15
N LEU A 3 1.93 13.50 -16.37
CA LEU A 3 0.92 12.82 -15.55
C LEU A 3 0.52 13.74 -14.38
N ASN A 4 -0.76 14.04 -14.23
CA ASN A 4 -1.29 14.87 -13.14
C ASN A 4 -1.85 13.97 -12.03
N ILE A 5 -0.96 13.49 -11.15
CA ILE A 5 -1.33 12.54 -10.09
C ILE A 5 -2.15 13.18 -8.97
N LYS A 6 -1.93 14.48 -8.72
CA LYS A 6 -2.53 15.21 -7.60
C LYS A 6 -3.99 15.60 -7.89
N GLU A 7 -4.33 15.79 -9.15
CA GLU A 7 -5.70 16.09 -9.55
C GLU A 7 -6.62 14.92 -9.20
N ASP A 8 -7.65 15.20 -8.40
CA ASP A 8 -8.62 14.22 -7.89
C ASP A 8 -8.05 13.13 -6.96
N ALA A 9 -6.84 13.32 -6.43
CA ALA A 9 -6.26 12.39 -5.45
C ALA A 9 -6.98 12.48 -4.10
N PHE A 10 -7.28 11.32 -3.51
CA PHE A 10 -7.72 11.25 -2.11
C PHE A 10 -6.49 11.26 -1.21
N VAL A 11 -6.46 12.16 -0.22
CA VAL A 11 -5.43 12.21 0.82
C VAL A 11 -6.12 12.08 2.16
N GLU A 12 -5.85 10.97 2.85
CA GLU A 12 -6.53 10.61 4.09
C GLU A 12 -5.53 10.22 5.18
N GLN A 13 -5.91 10.50 6.42
CA GLN A 13 -5.18 10.15 7.61
C GLN A 13 -6.07 9.28 8.51
N PHE A 14 -5.51 8.17 8.97
CA PHE A 14 -6.08 7.34 10.01
C PHE A 14 -5.12 7.37 11.19
N ALA A 15 -5.48 8.15 12.22
CA ALA A 15 -4.74 8.23 13.46
C ALA A 15 -5.19 7.12 14.41
N PHE A 16 -4.23 6.43 15.03
CA PHE A 16 -4.48 5.40 16.04
C PHE A 16 -4.62 5.97 17.46
N GLU A 17 -4.94 7.27 17.59
CA GLU A 17 -5.18 7.93 18.87
C GLU A 17 -6.18 7.15 19.74
N GLY A 18 -5.81 6.91 21.00
CA GLY A 18 -6.75 6.46 22.02
C GLY A 18 -7.46 7.64 22.66
N ALA A 19 -8.77 7.54 22.85
CA ALA A 19 -9.44 8.46 23.76
C ALA A 19 -9.10 8.02 25.20
N GLU A 20 -8.58 8.95 26.03
CA GLU A 20 -8.17 8.68 27.43
C GLU A 20 -9.24 7.94 28.25
N ASN A 21 -10.52 8.03 27.86
CA ASN A 21 -11.67 7.47 28.57
C ASN A 21 -12.18 6.13 28.01
N SER A 22 -11.57 5.55 26.97
CA SER A 22 -12.04 4.31 26.33
C SER A 22 -11.01 3.18 26.26
N LYS A 23 -9.93 3.24 27.05
CA LYS A 23 -8.96 2.14 27.14
C LYS A 23 -9.64 0.85 27.62
N PRO A 24 -9.78 -0.18 26.78
CA PRO A 24 -10.24 -1.49 27.22
C PRO A 24 -9.23 -2.06 28.23
N ALA A 25 -9.72 -2.60 29.34
CA ALA A 25 -8.87 -3.22 30.34
C ALA A 25 -8.02 -4.34 29.69
N GLY A 26 -6.70 -4.23 29.80
CA GLY A 26 -5.75 -5.21 29.25
C GLY A 26 -5.00 -4.76 27.99
N ILE A 27 -5.27 -3.57 27.43
CA ILE A 27 -4.42 -3.01 26.38
C ILE A 27 -3.16 -2.41 27.02
N ALA A 28 -2.10 -3.20 27.02
CA ALA A 28 -0.78 -2.76 27.40
C ALA A 28 -0.24 -1.79 26.34
N THR A 29 0.50 -0.80 26.81
CA THR A 29 1.07 0.33 26.05
C THR A 29 1.75 -0.10 24.74
N SER A 30 1.96 0.86 23.85
CA SER A 30 2.64 0.69 22.55
C SER A 30 4.04 0.06 22.58
N GLN A 31 4.60 -0.15 23.77
CA GLN A 31 5.87 -0.84 23.98
C GLN A 31 5.83 -2.34 23.63
N ASN A 32 4.66 -2.92 23.38
CA ASN A 32 4.50 -4.33 23.07
C ASN A 32 4.19 -4.64 21.60
N ILE A 33 4.28 -3.66 20.68
CA ILE A 33 4.10 -3.97 19.25
C ILE A 33 5.29 -4.81 18.78
N THR A 34 5.00 -6.03 18.33
CA THR A 34 6.00 -6.95 17.81
C THR A 34 5.97 -7.03 16.29
N GLY A 35 4.86 -6.62 15.66
CA GLY A 35 4.77 -6.62 14.20
C GLY A 35 3.68 -5.71 13.63
N ILE A 36 3.94 -5.17 12.44
CA ILE A 36 3.00 -4.37 11.65
C ILE A 36 3.03 -4.89 10.22
N GLU A 37 1.85 -5.09 9.65
CA GLU A 37 1.68 -5.48 8.24
C GLU A 37 0.67 -4.55 7.59
N VAL A 38 1.01 -3.99 6.42
CA VAL A 38 0.03 -3.34 5.54
C VAL A 38 -0.13 -4.20 4.30
N ARG A 39 -1.37 -4.50 3.95
CA ARG A 39 -1.76 -5.25 2.76
C ARG A 39 -2.57 -4.38 1.84
N LEU A 40 -2.32 -4.52 0.54
CA LEU A 40 -3.29 -4.14 -0.48
C LEU A 40 -4.18 -5.36 -0.68
N SER A 41 -5.38 -5.33 -0.10
CA SER A 41 -6.31 -6.46 -0.16
C SER A 41 -7.12 -6.49 -1.44
N ARG A 42 -7.34 -5.33 -2.07
CA ARG A 42 -8.14 -5.24 -3.30
C ARG A 42 -7.75 -4.06 -4.18
N ALA A 43 -7.80 -4.27 -5.49
CA ALA A 43 -7.87 -3.20 -6.48
C ALA A 43 -8.90 -3.58 -7.55
N PHE A 44 -10.05 -2.93 -7.53
CA PHE A 44 -11.19 -3.25 -8.38
C PHE A 44 -11.43 -2.14 -9.39
N ILE A 45 -11.62 -2.51 -10.65
CA ILE A 45 -11.92 -1.58 -11.74
C ILE A 45 -13.42 -1.62 -11.99
N ILE A 46 -14.10 -0.53 -11.65
CA ILE A 46 -15.54 -0.35 -11.90
C ILE A 46 -15.75 0.01 -13.37
N ASN A 47 -14.97 0.95 -13.88
CA ASN A 47 -15.03 1.41 -15.26
C ASN A 47 -13.62 1.78 -15.76
N ASN A 48 -13.16 1.07 -16.78
CA ASN A 48 -11.82 1.22 -17.34
C ASN A 48 -11.69 2.38 -18.36
N LYS A 49 -12.77 3.12 -18.59
CA LYS A 49 -12.89 4.27 -19.50
C LYS A 49 -12.52 3.97 -20.96
N THR A 50 -12.68 2.74 -21.42
CA THR A 50 -12.40 2.35 -22.82
C THR A 50 -13.72 2.16 -23.55
N PRO A 51 -13.94 2.87 -24.68
CA PRO A 51 -15.14 2.67 -25.47
C PRO A 51 -15.28 1.22 -25.94
N LYS A 52 -16.50 0.69 -25.84
CA LYS A 52 -16.90 -0.61 -26.42
C LYS A 52 -17.51 -0.31 -27.78
N ILE A 53 -16.77 -0.60 -28.85
CA ILE A 53 -17.19 -0.32 -30.23
C ILE A 53 -17.15 -1.62 -31.02
N GLY A 54 -18.29 -2.10 -31.51
CA GLY A 54 -18.35 -3.31 -32.34
C GLY A 54 -17.65 -4.52 -31.71
N PRO A 55 -16.97 -5.40 -32.46
CA PRO A 55 -16.36 -6.62 -31.90
C PRO A 55 -15.21 -6.34 -30.90
N PHE A 56 -14.90 -5.08 -30.60
CA PHE A 56 -13.86 -4.70 -29.65
C PHE A 56 -14.43 -4.62 -28.22
N PRO A 57 -14.03 -5.53 -27.31
CA PRO A 57 -14.61 -5.66 -25.97
C PRO A 57 -14.31 -4.51 -25.00
N GLY A 58 -13.57 -3.48 -25.46
CA GLY A 58 -13.24 -2.31 -24.64
C GLY A 58 -12.25 -2.61 -23.51
N PHE A 59 -11.25 -3.47 -23.75
CA PHE A 59 -10.21 -3.72 -22.74
C PHE A 59 -9.19 -2.59 -22.67
N SER A 60 -8.74 -2.31 -21.45
CA SER A 60 -7.68 -1.34 -21.18
C SER A 60 -6.36 -2.01 -20.80
N LYS A 61 -5.30 -1.22 -20.83
CA LYS A 61 -3.99 -1.57 -20.25
C LYS A 61 -3.78 -0.65 -19.08
N MET A 62 -3.47 -1.20 -17.91
CA MET A 62 -3.34 -0.41 -16.70
C MET A 62 -2.02 -0.69 -16.00
N TYR A 63 -1.57 0.29 -15.23
CA TYR A 63 -0.54 0.13 -14.22
C TYR A 63 -1.15 0.34 -12.84
N LEU A 64 -0.68 -0.44 -11.88
CA LEU A 64 -0.79 -0.12 -10.46
C LEU A 64 0.59 0.33 -9.98
N MET A 65 0.66 1.54 -9.47
CA MET A 65 1.85 2.09 -8.82
C MET A 65 1.62 2.12 -7.32
N LEU A 66 2.59 1.61 -6.57
CA LEU A 66 2.60 1.58 -5.11
C LEU A 66 3.89 2.20 -4.59
N ILE A 67 3.74 3.13 -3.64
CA ILE A 67 4.84 3.73 -2.91
C ILE A 67 4.49 3.61 -1.44
N VAL A 68 5.37 3.00 -0.64
CA VAL A 68 5.19 2.91 0.81
C VAL A 68 6.39 3.51 1.50
N VAL A 69 6.11 4.40 2.45
CA VAL A 69 7.12 5.05 3.28
C VAL A 69 6.80 4.92 4.76
N SER A 70 7.85 4.87 5.58
CA SER A 70 7.76 4.79 7.04
C SER A 70 8.87 5.61 7.69
N ASP A 71 8.65 6.01 8.95
CA ASP A 71 9.62 6.72 9.78
C ASP A 71 10.74 5.83 10.35
N THR A 72 10.68 4.50 10.14
CA THR A 72 11.70 3.55 10.60
C THR A 72 12.46 2.91 9.43
N GLY A 73 13.68 2.43 9.71
CA GLY A 73 14.53 1.79 8.72
C GLY A 73 14.86 2.67 7.52
N ASP A 74 14.80 2.08 6.32
CA ASP A 74 14.84 2.83 5.07
C ASP A 74 13.49 3.49 4.80
N ALA A 75 13.46 4.82 4.83
CA ALA A 75 12.20 5.54 4.74
C ALA A 75 11.36 5.22 3.49
N LEU A 76 11.98 4.82 2.37
CA LEU A 76 11.28 4.24 1.22
C LEU A 76 11.30 2.72 1.32
N GLN A 77 10.19 2.16 1.78
CA GLN A 77 10.06 0.75 2.17
C GLN A 77 9.61 -0.12 1.00
N ASN A 78 8.75 0.42 0.15
CA ASN A 78 8.31 -0.25 -1.05
C ASN A 78 8.14 0.75 -2.19
N LEU A 79 8.63 0.37 -3.36
CA LEU A 79 8.41 1.08 -4.60
C LEU A 79 8.15 0.06 -5.70
N GLU A 80 6.91 -0.01 -6.15
CA GLU A 80 6.48 -1.03 -7.10
C GLU A 80 5.61 -0.44 -8.20
N LEU A 81 5.79 -0.97 -9.40
CA LEU A 81 4.93 -0.74 -10.55
C LEU A 81 4.54 -2.11 -11.10
N LYS A 82 3.25 -2.34 -11.33
CA LYS A 82 2.75 -3.59 -11.92
C LYS A 82 1.84 -3.29 -13.10
N GLY A 83 2.05 -3.96 -14.23
CA GLY A 83 1.25 -3.78 -15.44
C GLY A 83 0.21 -4.88 -15.64
N PHE A 84 -0.96 -4.52 -16.19
CA PHE A 84 -2.06 -5.43 -16.49
C PHE A 84 -2.53 -5.21 -17.93
N ALA A 85 -2.40 -6.24 -18.77
CA ALA A 85 -2.80 -6.21 -20.17
C ALA A 85 -4.16 -6.92 -20.29
N LYS A 86 -5.19 -6.18 -20.70
CA LYS A 86 -6.59 -6.64 -20.88
C LYS A 86 -7.50 -6.53 -19.65
N VAL A 87 -7.50 -5.37 -19.02
CA VAL A 87 -8.40 -5.09 -17.88
C VAL A 87 -9.75 -4.62 -18.39
N GLY A 88 -10.81 -5.35 -18.05
CA GLY A 88 -12.21 -5.02 -18.33
C GLY A 88 -12.84 -4.06 -17.31
N ASP A 89 -14.15 -3.87 -17.44
CA ASP A 89 -14.98 -3.25 -16.40
C ASP A 89 -15.45 -4.32 -15.42
N ASN A 90 -15.69 -3.94 -14.17
CA ASN A 90 -16.08 -4.82 -13.07
C ASN A 90 -15.11 -5.98 -12.84
N GLU A 91 -13.80 -5.70 -12.88
CA GLU A 91 -12.74 -6.70 -12.75
C GLU A 91 -11.81 -6.39 -11.57
N ASP A 92 -11.45 -7.42 -10.80
CA ASP A 92 -10.42 -7.33 -9.77
C ASP A 92 -9.03 -7.54 -10.38
N LEU A 93 -8.10 -6.62 -10.10
CA LEU A 93 -6.71 -6.80 -10.43
C LEU A 93 -6.08 -7.82 -9.45
N PRO A 94 -5.24 -8.75 -9.92
CA PRO A 94 -4.62 -9.76 -9.06
C PRO A 94 -3.48 -9.15 -8.22
N VAL A 95 -3.82 -8.56 -7.08
CA VAL A 95 -2.91 -7.75 -6.25
C VAL A 95 -2.97 -7.99 -4.74
N ASP A 96 -3.72 -8.99 -4.24
CA ASP A 96 -3.74 -9.30 -2.80
C ASP A 96 -2.33 -9.69 -2.32
N LYS A 97 -1.69 -8.76 -1.59
CA LYS A 97 -0.34 -8.95 -1.07
C LYS A 97 -0.04 -7.97 0.07
N THR A 98 0.95 -8.37 0.86
CA THR A 98 1.64 -7.49 1.81
C THR A 98 2.49 -6.47 1.05
N ILE A 99 2.26 -5.19 1.30
CA ILE A 99 3.00 -4.06 0.69
C ILE A 99 3.98 -3.42 1.67
N TYR A 100 3.81 -3.68 2.97
CA TYR A 100 4.73 -3.27 4.01
C TYR A 100 4.70 -4.28 5.15
N PHE A 101 5.88 -4.55 5.72
CA PHE A 101 6.03 -5.44 6.86
C PHE A 101 7.14 -4.92 7.76
N TRP A 102 6.83 -4.80 9.03
CA TRP A 102 7.79 -4.55 10.10
C TRP A 102 7.62 -5.63 11.17
N LYS A 103 8.74 -6.14 11.67
CA LYS A 103 8.76 -7.08 12.78
C LYS A 103 9.92 -6.75 13.70
N GLN A 104 9.63 -6.68 14.99
CA GLN A 104 10.62 -6.51 16.04
C GLN A 104 11.64 -7.66 15.97
N GLN A 105 12.92 -7.31 15.82
CA GLN A 105 14.02 -8.28 15.88
C GLN A 105 14.68 -8.26 17.25
N GLN A 106 14.73 -7.08 17.88
CA GLN A 106 15.27 -6.84 19.21
C GLN A 106 14.28 -6.02 20.03
N VAL A 107 14.30 -6.22 21.35
CA VAL A 107 13.41 -5.49 22.29
C VAL A 107 13.61 -3.97 22.20
N THR A 108 14.79 -3.52 21.78
CA THR A 108 15.13 -2.11 21.59
C THR A 108 14.65 -1.52 20.26
N ASP A 109 14.16 -2.34 19.33
CA ASP A 109 13.68 -1.84 18.04
C ASP A 109 12.44 -0.98 18.24
N LYS A 110 12.48 0.23 17.72
CA LYS A 110 11.34 1.14 17.73
C LYS A 110 10.39 0.76 16.60
N SER A 111 9.13 0.53 16.94
CA SER A 111 8.06 0.35 15.95
C SER A 111 7.83 1.64 15.14
N PRO A 112 7.43 1.51 13.87
CA PRO A 112 6.96 2.63 13.05
C PRO A 112 5.90 3.43 13.79
N SER A 113 6.06 4.76 13.87
CA SER A 113 4.99 5.62 14.36
C SER A 113 4.06 6.05 13.22
N GLN A 114 4.55 6.01 11.98
CA GLN A 114 3.77 6.35 10.80
C GLN A 114 4.15 5.52 9.57
N ILE A 115 3.13 5.22 8.76
CA ILE A 115 3.26 4.53 7.49
C ILE A 115 2.36 5.24 6.49
N HIS A 116 2.91 5.66 5.35
CA HIS A 116 2.16 6.34 4.30
C HIS A 116 2.22 5.51 3.02
N VAL A 117 1.06 5.29 2.43
CA VAL A 117 0.88 4.49 1.23
C VAL A 117 0.28 5.36 0.14
N LEU A 118 0.99 5.53 -0.97
CA LEU A 118 0.41 6.01 -2.22
C LEU A 118 0.10 4.81 -3.11
N ALA A 119 -1.16 4.69 -3.51
CA ALA A 119 -1.62 3.73 -4.50
C ALA A 119 -2.29 4.48 -5.66
N SER A 120 -1.85 4.21 -6.88
CA SER A 120 -2.39 4.86 -8.08
C SER A 120 -2.60 3.87 -9.21
N ILE A 121 -3.81 3.89 -9.79
CA ILE A 121 -4.17 3.11 -10.97
C ILE A 121 -4.10 4.04 -12.18
N LEU A 122 -3.21 3.72 -13.11
CA LEU A 122 -2.94 4.53 -14.29
C LEU A 122 -3.33 3.77 -15.55
N LYS A 123 -4.14 4.38 -16.41
CA LYS A 123 -4.42 3.80 -17.72
C LYS A 123 -3.28 4.12 -18.70
N SER A 124 -2.83 3.11 -19.44
CA SER A 124 -1.86 3.26 -20.52
C SER A 124 -2.57 3.53 -21.85
N LYS A 125 -2.11 4.53 -22.60
CA LYS A 125 -2.59 4.82 -23.97
C LYS A 125 -1.94 3.91 -25.02
N GLN A 126 -0.94 3.12 -24.63
CA GLN A 126 -0.15 2.26 -25.52
C GLN A 126 0.13 0.89 -24.88
N ASN A 127 0.90 0.05 -25.57
CA ASN A 127 1.42 -1.19 -24.99
C ASN A 127 2.14 -0.92 -23.66
N LEU A 128 2.03 -1.88 -22.74
CA LEU A 128 2.76 -1.81 -21.49
C LEU A 128 4.26 -1.83 -21.80
N ARG A 129 4.96 -0.87 -21.23
CA ARG A 129 6.41 -0.82 -21.13
C ARG A 129 6.91 -1.93 -20.23
N ASP A 130 8.17 -2.29 -20.47
CA ASP A 130 8.95 -3.10 -19.56
C ASP A 130 9.05 -2.38 -18.21
N VAL A 131 8.35 -2.94 -17.21
CA VAL A 131 8.31 -2.42 -15.85
C VAL A 131 9.70 -2.43 -15.22
N ALA A 132 10.51 -3.46 -15.45
CA ALA A 132 11.85 -3.55 -14.87
C ALA A 132 12.75 -2.44 -15.40
N LYS A 133 12.66 -2.16 -16.69
CA LYS A 133 13.35 -1.02 -17.30
C LYS A 133 12.88 0.30 -16.74
N VAL A 134 11.55 0.55 -16.68
CA VAL A 134 11.01 1.80 -16.11
C VAL A 134 11.47 2.00 -14.67
N MET A 135 11.43 0.96 -13.84
CA MET A 135 11.90 1.00 -12.46
C MET A 135 13.40 1.30 -12.36
N SER A 136 14.22 0.73 -13.25
CA SER A 136 15.66 1.00 -13.33
C SER A 136 15.92 2.44 -13.72
N ASP A 137 15.25 2.93 -14.76
CA ASP A 137 15.41 4.30 -15.26
C ASP A 137 15.01 5.33 -14.20
N VAL A 138 13.91 5.09 -13.47
CA VAL A 138 13.48 5.93 -12.34
C VAL A 138 14.52 5.95 -11.22
N LYS A 139 15.04 4.79 -10.80
CA LYS A 139 16.01 4.71 -9.71
C LYS A 139 17.34 5.40 -10.02
N ASN A 140 17.70 5.48 -11.30
CA ASN A 140 18.91 6.16 -11.76
C ASN A 140 18.69 7.65 -12.06
N ASP A 141 17.47 8.16 -11.92
CA ASP A 141 17.16 9.57 -12.18
C ASP A 141 17.59 10.45 -10.98
N PRO A 142 18.38 11.52 -11.19
CA PRO A 142 18.81 12.41 -10.12
C PRO A 142 17.66 13.10 -9.37
N GLU A 143 16.56 13.40 -10.07
CA GLU A 143 15.35 13.99 -9.49
C GLU A 143 14.70 13.01 -8.50
N PHE A 144 14.61 11.72 -8.88
CA PHE A 144 14.12 10.68 -7.98
C PHE A 144 14.97 10.60 -6.71
N ALA A 145 16.30 10.53 -6.85
CA ALA A 145 17.22 10.46 -5.71
C ALA A 145 17.06 11.67 -4.77
N SER A 146 16.91 12.87 -5.34
CA SER A 146 16.68 14.11 -4.59
C SER A 146 15.36 14.09 -3.82
N VAL A 147 14.25 13.76 -4.49
CA VAL A 147 12.92 13.73 -3.85
C VAL A 147 12.85 12.66 -2.77
N VAL A 148 13.41 11.47 -3.02
CA VAL A 148 13.46 10.40 -2.02
C VAL A 148 14.29 10.83 -0.81
N SER A 149 15.43 11.50 -1.01
CA SER A 149 16.24 12.02 0.11
C SER A 149 15.43 12.97 0.99
N THR A 150 14.76 13.96 0.39
CA THR A 150 13.89 14.90 1.11
C THR A 150 12.76 14.17 1.83
N LEU A 151 12.13 13.20 1.18
CA LEU A 151 11.08 12.37 1.77
C LEU A 151 11.59 11.59 2.99
N LYS A 152 12.83 11.06 2.95
CA LYS A 152 13.45 10.38 4.09
C LYS A 152 13.62 11.32 5.29
N GLU A 153 14.01 12.56 5.06
CA GLU A 153 14.18 13.55 6.13
C GLU A 153 12.84 13.97 6.72
N VAL A 154 11.86 14.26 5.88
CA VAL A 154 10.53 14.73 6.26
C VAL A 154 9.77 13.67 7.07
N VAL A 155 9.78 12.41 6.63
CA VAL A 155 9.08 11.33 7.35
C VAL A 155 9.76 11.00 8.70
N LYS A 156 11.07 11.19 8.84
CA LYS A 156 11.77 10.98 10.13
C LYS A 156 11.45 12.06 11.16
N ASN A 157 11.11 13.26 10.71
CA ASN A 157 10.87 14.42 11.56
C ASN A 157 9.38 14.62 11.91
N ALA A 158 8.56 13.57 11.82
CA ALA A 158 7.12 13.62 12.14
C ALA A 158 6.37 14.77 11.45
N SER A 159 6.68 15.01 10.17
CA SER A 159 6.08 16.10 9.40
C SER A 159 4.61 15.87 9.08
N ALA A 160 3.89 16.94 8.75
CA ALA A 160 2.47 16.88 8.42
C ALA A 160 2.19 15.96 7.22
N VAL A 161 1.07 15.22 7.29
CA VAL A 161 0.62 14.30 6.22
C VAL A 161 0.56 14.98 4.85
N THR A 162 0.20 16.26 4.78
CA THR A 162 0.15 17.03 3.54
C THR A 162 1.52 17.17 2.87
N GLN A 163 2.57 17.46 3.64
CA GLN A 163 3.94 17.58 3.13
C GLN A 163 4.46 16.22 2.62
N ILE A 164 4.19 15.15 3.36
CA ILE A 164 4.55 13.79 2.97
C ILE A 164 3.81 13.39 1.68
N SER A 165 2.52 13.72 1.58
CA SER A 165 1.71 13.45 0.39
C SER A 165 2.22 14.18 -0.85
N ASP A 166 2.62 15.45 -0.71
CA ASP A 166 3.19 16.24 -1.82
C ASP A 166 4.52 15.65 -2.32
N LEU A 167 5.35 15.13 -1.42
CA LEU A 167 6.58 14.42 -1.78
C LEU A 167 6.29 13.07 -2.44
N LEU A 168 5.30 12.31 -1.95
CA LEU A 168 4.84 11.08 -2.61
C LEU A 168 4.33 11.37 -4.03
N PHE A 169 3.57 12.45 -4.23
CA PHE A 169 3.16 12.89 -5.56
C PHE A 169 4.34 13.29 -6.44
N SER A 170 5.37 13.90 -5.87
CA SER A 170 6.61 14.23 -6.59
C SER A 170 7.34 12.97 -7.05
N VAL A 171 7.50 11.96 -6.19
CA VAL A 171 8.08 10.65 -6.57
C VAL A 171 7.26 10.02 -7.70
N ALA A 172 5.94 10.01 -7.55
CA ALA A 172 5.01 9.46 -8.52
C ALA A 172 5.02 10.24 -9.86
N GLY A 173 5.30 11.55 -9.83
CA GLY A 173 5.50 12.39 -11.00
C GLY A 173 6.73 11.95 -11.81
N VAL A 174 7.83 11.58 -11.14
CA VAL A 174 9.02 11.02 -11.81
C VAL A 174 8.66 9.70 -12.52
N PHE A 175 7.85 8.83 -11.91
CA PHE A 175 7.32 7.64 -12.60
C PHE A 175 6.54 8.01 -13.87
N GLY A 176 5.68 9.02 -13.79
CA GLY A 176 4.90 9.51 -14.92
C GLY A 176 5.76 9.93 -16.11
N LYS A 177 6.93 10.55 -15.86
CA LYS A 177 7.92 10.94 -16.88
C LYS A 177 8.42 9.73 -17.66
N PHE A 178 8.79 8.63 -16.97
CA PHE A 178 9.34 7.43 -17.61
C PHE A 178 8.29 6.50 -18.19
N LEU A 179 7.11 6.43 -17.58
CA LEU A 179 5.99 5.68 -18.13
C LEU A 179 5.62 6.21 -19.52
N GLY A 180 5.45 7.53 -19.65
CA GLY A 180 5.06 8.18 -20.89
C GLY A 180 3.71 7.67 -21.45
N LYS A 181 3.05 8.45 -22.32
CA LYS A 181 1.76 8.08 -22.98
C LYS A 181 0.81 7.25 -22.08
N VAL A 182 0.66 7.66 -20.83
CA VAL A 182 -0.41 7.24 -19.94
C VAL A 182 -1.52 8.28 -20.05
N ASP A 183 -2.70 7.94 -19.55
CA ASP A 183 -3.71 8.95 -19.25
C ASP A 183 -3.11 9.98 -18.30
N ASP A 184 -3.36 11.23 -18.64
CA ASP A 184 -2.96 12.42 -17.90
C ASP A 184 -3.61 12.44 -16.51
N LYS A 185 -4.82 11.87 -16.41
CA LYS A 185 -5.52 11.64 -15.15
C LYS A 185 -5.51 10.15 -14.78
N PRO A 186 -5.07 9.80 -13.56
CA PRO A 186 -5.24 8.47 -13.01
C PRO A 186 -6.72 8.03 -13.00
N ILE A 187 -6.95 6.72 -13.04
CA ILE A 187 -8.29 6.15 -12.78
C ILE A 187 -8.68 6.41 -11.31
N LEU A 188 -7.71 6.24 -10.41
CA LEU A 188 -7.82 6.52 -8.98
C LEU A 188 -6.41 6.72 -8.41
N THR A 189 -6.24 7.75 -7.58
CA THR A 189 -5.05 7.92 -6.74
C THR A 189 -5.51 8.10 -5.31
N TRP A 190 -4.86 7.37 -4.40
CA TRP A 190 -5.14 7.43 -2.97
C TRP A 190 -3.84 7.43 -2.18
N VAL A 191 -3.70 8.41 -1.29
CA VAL A 191 -2.68 8.47 -0.26
C VAL A 191 -3.36 8.21 1.08
N GLN A 192 -3.02 7.08 1.69
CA GLN A 192 -3.46 6.72 3.04
C GLN A 192 -2.28 6.83 3.99
N SER A 193 -2.41 7.67 5.01
CA SER A 193 -1.45 7.78 6.10
C SER A 193 -1.99 7.08 7.34
N PHE A 194 -1.25 6.14 7.89
CA PHE A 194 -1.46 5.55 9.20
C PHE A 194 -0.51 6.27 10.17
N THR A 195 -1.05 7.00 11.14
CA THR A 195 -0.25 7.78 12.10
C THR A 195 -0.56 7.36 13.53
N ASP A 196 0.28 7.79 14.47
CA ASP A 196 0.10 7.52 15.89
C ASP A 196 0.08 6.02 16.21
N ILE A 197 0.77 5.23 15.37
CA ILE A 197 0.88 3.78 15.50
C ILE A 197 1.69 3.39 16.74
N ASN A 198 2.19 4.35 17.53
CA ASN A 198 2.84 4.13 18.82
C ASN A 198 2.09 4.80 19.99
N GLY A 199 0.85 5.27 19.79
CA GLY A 199 0.02 5.85 20.84
C GLY A 199 -0.60 4.79 21.76
N ASP A 200 -1.27 5.22 22.83
CA ASP A 200 -2.17 4.35 23.60
C ASP A 200 -3.28 3.84 22.66
N PHE A 201 -3.22 2.59 22.23
CA PHE A 201 -4.16 2.08 21.22
C PHE A 201 -5.55 1.84 21.77
N ASP A 202 -6.56 2.33 21.06
CA ASP A 202 -7.93 1.83 21.18
C ASP A 202 -8.23 0.69 20.17
N LYS A 203 -7.32 0.40 19.23
CA LYS A 203 -7.53 -0.58 18.13
C LYS A 203 -6.26 -1.37 17.79
N LEU A 204 -6.09 -2.53 18.42
CA LEU A 204 -5.15 -3.57 18.00
C LEU A 204 -5.83 -4.57 17.05
N GLY A 205 -5.07 -5.27 16.21
CA GLY A 205 -5.60 -6.22 15.22
C GLY A 205 -5.73 -5.64 13.80
N LYS A 206 -6.68 -6.16 13.01
CA LYS A 206 -6.86 -5.80 11.59
C LYS A 206 -7.83 -4.63 11.43
N THR A 207 -7.34 -3.50 10.91
CA THR A 207 -8.15 -2.37 10.44
C THR A 207 -8.16 -2.37 8.93
N THR A 208 -9.34 -2.36 8.31
CA THR A 208 -9.51 -2.29 6.85
C THR A 208 -10.11 -0.94 6.48
N ILE A 209 -9.50 -0.27 5.50
CA ILE A 209 -9.93 1.02 4.97
C ILE A 209 -10.05 0.86 3.45
N GLY A 210 -11.15 1.33 2.89
CA GLY A 210 -11.40 1.28 1.46
C GLY A 210 -11.70 2.66 0.91
N ARG A 211 -11.23 2.92 -0.32
CA ARG A 211 -11.53 4.15 -1.05
C ARG A 211 -12.02 3.81 -2.45
N LYS A 212 -13.05 4.52 -2.91
CA LYS A 212 -13.63 4.34 -4.24
C LYS A 212 -14.04 5.66 -4.89
N ASN A 213 -14.03 5.67 -6.22
CA ASN A 213 -14.71 6.66 -7.06
C ASN A 213 -15.58 5.92 -8.10
N ASP A 214 -16.05 6.61 -9.14
CA ASP A 214 -16.89 6.01 -10.18
C ASP A 214 -16.14 5.02 -11.10
N PHE A 215 -14.81 4.97 -11.01
CA PHE A 215 -13.97 4.22 -11.94
C PHE A 215 -13.22 3.06 -11.30
N ALA A 216 -12.83 3.17 -10.03
CA ALA A 216 -12.13 2.12 -9.31
C ALA A 216 -12.34 2.18 -7.79
N ALA A 217 -11.97 1.08 -7.13
CA ALA A 217 -11.89 0.96 -5.68
C ALA A 217 -10.57 0.31 -5.26
N LEU A 218 -10.00 0.76 -4.14
CA LEU A 218 -8.81 0.23 -3.51
C LEU A 218 -9.10 -0.05 -2.04
N ASP A 219 -8.69 -1.22 -1.55
CA ASP A 219 -8.80 -1.57 -0.13
C ASP A 219 -7.43 -1.86 0.45
N LEU A 220 -7.10 -1.19 1.55
CA LEU A 220 -5.93 -1.42 2.36
C LEU A 220 -6.33 -2.02 3.70
N SER A 221 -5.50 -2.91 4.23
CA SER A 221 -5.63 -3.35 5.62
C SER A 221 -4.31 -3.22 6.35
N ILE A 222 -4.33 -2.63 7.54
CA ILE A 222 -3.21 -2.61 8.47
C ILE A 222 -3.49 -3.59 9.61
N ILE A 223 -2.51 -4.41 9.94
CA ILE A 223 -2.57 -5.40 11.01
C ILE A 223 -1.45 -5.06 11.99
N ILE A 224 -1.83 -4.73 13.23
CA ILE A 224 -0.89 -4.46 14.32
C ILE A 224 -0.93 -5.65 15.28
N ARG A 225 0.24 -6.23 15.54
CA ARG A 225 0.44 -7.41 16.40
C ARG A 225 1.25 -7.03 17.63
N ASP A 226 0.87 -7.63 18.75
CA ASP A 226 1.64 -7.65 19.99
C ASP A 226 2.07 -9.08 20.32
N THR A 227 2.83 -9.26 21.40
CA THR A 227 3.33 -10.57 21.85
C THR A 227 2.20 -11.61 21.99
N HIS A 228 1.03 -11.20 22.50
CA HIS A 228 -0.10 -12.12 22.66
C HIS A 228 -0.64 -12.59 21.30
N ARG A 229 -0.90 -11.66 20.37
CA ARG A 229 -1.40 -12.02 19.02
C ARG A 229 -0.37 -12.76 18.18
N GLU A 230 0.92 -12.57 18.43
CA GLU A 230 1.94 -13.42 17.80
C GLU A 230 1.86 -14.87 18.26
N ILE A 231 1.63 -15.10 19.56
CA ILE A 231 1.43 -16.45 20.09
C ILE A 231 0.18 -17.09 19.48
N GLU A 232 -0.93 -16.35 19.39
CA GLU A 232 -2.16 -16.84 18.74
C GLU A 232 -1.95 -17.16 17.26
N PHE A 233 -1.26 -16.30 16.52
CA PHE A 233 -0.98 -16.52 15.10
C PHE A 233 -0.07 -17.73 14.87
N ALA A 234 0.96 -17.90 15.70
CA ALA A 234 1.83 -19.08 15.64
C ALA A 234 1.07 -20.37 15.97
N ALA A 235 0.16 -20.33 16.95
CA ALA A 235 -0.69 -21.46 17.28
C ALA A 235 -1.62 -21.84 16.12
N LEU A 236 -2.25 -20.85 15.47
CA LEU A 236 -3.08 -21.07 14.28
C LEU A 236 -2.28 -21.64 13.10
N GLN A 237 -1.06 -21.13 12.85
CA GLN A 237 -0.20 -21.67 11.79
C GLN A 237 0.16 -23.13 12.04
N ASN A 238 0.52 -23.47 13.27
CA ASN A 238 0.85 -24.85 13.63
C ASN A 238 -0.35 -25.78 13.49
N ALA A 239 -1.56 -25.34 13.87
CA ALA A 239 -2.79 -26.11 13.70
C ALA A 239 -3.12 -26.38 12.21
N VAL A 240 -2.94 -25.38 11.34
CA VAL A 240 -3.16 -25.56 9.89
C VAL A 240 -2.13 -26.53 9.28
N ILE A 241 -0.87 -26.47 9.72
CA ILE A 241 0.16 -27.41 9.27
C ILE A 241 -0.20 -28.83 9.69
N GLU A 242 -0.63 -29.02 10.94
CA GLU A 242 -1.04 -30.32 11.48
C GLU A 242 -2.24 -30.91 10.70
N GLU A 243 -3.26 -30.09 10.40
CA GLU A 243 -4.40 -30.50 9.57
C GLU A 243 -3.96 -30.91 8.15
N LEU A 244 -3.05 -30.16 7.52
CA LEU A 244 -2.53 -30.48 6.19
C LEU A 244 -1.71 -31.78 6.19
N GLU A 245 -0.94 -32.05 7.25
CA GLU A 245 -0.19 -33.30 7.42
C GLU A 245 -1.12 -34.50 7.61
N ILE A 246 -2.20 -34.35 8.40
CA ILE A 246 -3.22 -35.38 8.58
C ILE A 246 -3.93 -35.67 7.25
N ALA A 247 -4.35 -34.63 6.51
CA ALA A 247 -5.01 -34.78 5.22
C ALA A 247 -4.13 -35.52 4.20
N LYS A 248 -2.83 -35.19 4.15
CA LYS A 248 -1.86 -35.84 3.26
C LYS A 248 -1.65 -37.33 3.59
N ASN A 249 -1.77 -37.72 4.86
CA ASN A 249 -1.66 -39.11 5.29
C ASN A 249 -2.98 -39.89 5.12
N GLY A 250 -4.13 -39.21 5.09
CA GLY A 250 -5.45 -39.80 4.87
C GLY A 250 -5.79 -40.10 3.41
N GLU A 251 -5.11 -39.50 2.44
CA GLU A 251 -5.29 -39.77 1.00
C GLU A 251 -4.48 -40.99 0.49
N ILE A 252 -3.72 -41.67 1.36
CA ILE A 252 -2.89 -42.85 1.02
C ILE A 252 -3.54 -44.18 1.49
N SER A 253 -4.84 -44.20 1.81
CA SER A 253 -5.59 -45.42 2.17
C SER A 253 -6.45 -45.96 1.03
#